data_AF-A0A257WV48-F1
#
_entry.id   AF-A0A257WV48-F1
#
_cell.length_a   1.000
_cell.length_b   1.000
_cell.length_c   1.000
_cell.angle_alpha   90.00
_cell.angle_beta   90.00
_cell.angle_gamma   90.00
#
_symmetry.space_group_name_H-M   'P 1'
#
loop_
_entity.id
_entity.type
_entity.pdbx_description
1 polymer ?
#
loop_
_entity_poly.entity_id
_entity_poly.type
_entity_poly.pdbx_seq_one_letter_code
_entity_poly.pdbx_strand_id
1 'polypeptide(L)' 'MVRYEEKIIPLAQESVKLIQEAFAQGQFDFLRLLQAQRALVESQLGYISALETRFMTAAELAGLAQVEAFP' A
#
# COMPACT_ATOMS: atom_id res chain seq x y z
N MET A 1 -6.41 -4.99 5.45
CA MET A 1 -6.04 -5.73 4.22
C MET A 1 -6.91 -5.31 3.04
N VAL A 2 -8.17 -5.74 3.01
CA VAL A 2 -9.12 -5.51 1.91
C VAL A 2 -9.17 -4.04 1.44
N ARG A 3 -9.21 -3.07 2.35
CA ARG A 3 -9.20 -1.64 1.98
C ARG A 3 -7.91 -1.18 1.27
N TYR A 4 -6.75 -1.74 1.62
CA TYR A 4 -5.50 -1.42 0.95
C TYR A 4 -5.45 -2.02 -0.46
N GLU A 5 -5.81 -3.31 -0.59
CA GLU A 5 -5.79 -4.04 -1.86
C GLU A 5 -6.86 -3.57 -2.84
N GLU A 6 -8.07 -3.29 -2.36
CA GLU A 6 -9.21 -2.97 -3.22
C GLU A 6 -9.37 -1.48 -3.50
N LYS A 7 -8.79 -0.60 -2.66
CA LYS A 7 -9.04 0.85 -2.76
C LYS A 7 -7.77 1.69 -2.74
N ILE A 8 -6.94 1.58 -1.72
CA ILE A 8 -5.82 2.53 -1.52
C ILE A 8 -4.74 2.33 -2.60
N ILE A 9 -4.29 1.10 -2.81
CA ILE A 9 -3.26 0.80 -3.81
C ILE A 9 -3.76 1.06 -5.24
N PRO A 10 -4.96 0.57 -5.64
CA PRO A 10 -5.48 0.83 -6.99
C PRO A 10 -5.65 2.33 -7.27
N LEU A 11 -6.17 3.10 -6.31
CA LEU A 11 -6.35 4.55 -6.47
C LEU A 11 -5.00 5.29 -6.60
N ALA A 12 -3.98 4.86 -5.85
CA ALA A 12 -2.64 5.44 -5.95
C ALA A 12 -2.00 5.09 -7.31
N GLN A 13 -2.20 3.88 -7.83
CA GLN A 13 -1.75 3.49 -9.17
C GLN A 13 -2.42 4.31 -10.27
N GLU A 14 -3.74 4.49 -10.18
CA GLU A 14 -4.50 5.32 -11.12
C GLU A 14 -4.03 6.79 -11.07
N SER A 15 -3.76 7.31 -9.88
CA SER A 15 -3.22 8.66 -9.70
C SER A 15 -1.85 8.83 -10.38
N VAL A 16 -0.94 7.85 -10.24
CA VAL A 16 0.35 7.85 -10.94
C VAL A 16 0.15 7.84 -12.44
N LYS A 17 -0.75 6.99 -12.94
CA LYS A 17 -1.05 6.89 -14.37
C LYS A 17 -1.54 8.23 -14.95
N LEU A 18 -2.53 8.85 -14.31
CA LEU A 18 -3.07 10.15 -14.74
C LEU A 18 -1.99 11.25 -14.73
N ILE A 19 -1.17 11.30 -13.69
CA ILE A 19 -0.10 12.29 -13.56
C ILE A 19 1.01 12.04 -14.59
N GLN A 20 1.32 10.78 -14.90
CA GLN A 20 2.27 10.42 -15.94
C GLN A 20 1.79 10.84 -17.33
N GLU A 21 0.51 10.64 -17.64
CA GLU A 21 -0.10 11.09 -18.91
C GLU A 21 -0.06 12.62 -19.03
N ALA A 22 -0.41 13.34 -17.95
CA ALA A 22 -0.35 14.80 -17.91
C ALA A 22 1.08 15.34 -18.02
N PHE A 23 2.06 14.68 -17.39
CA PHE A 23 3.49 15.00 -17.53
C PHE A 23 3.97 14.81 -18.97
N ALA A 24 3.59 13.70 -19.63
CA ALA A 24 3.96 13.43 -21.01
C ALA A 24 3.39 14.48 -22.00
N GLN A 25 2.27 15.11 -21.64
CA GLN A 25 1.65 16.20 -22.38
C GLN A 25 2.20 17.60 -22.00
N GLY A 26 3.16 17.67 -21.07
CA GLY A 26 3.75 18.91 -20.58
C GLY A 26 2.85 19.72 -19.63
N GLN A 27 1.75 19.14 -19.14
CA GLN A 27 0.81 19.82 -18.24
C GLN A 27 1.30 19.84 -16.78
N PHE A 28 2.13 18.87 -16.40
CA PHE A 28 2.77 18.81 -15.10
C PHE A 28 4.28 18.76 -15.22
N ASP A 29 4.98 19.22 -14.18
CA ASP A 29 6.42 19.09 -14.06
C ASP A 29 6.82 17.69 -13.56
N PHE A 30 8.12 17.40 -13.68
CA PHE A 30 8.68 16.12 -13.25
C PHE A 30 8.52 15.90 -11.73
N LEU A 31 8.55 16.97 -10.94
CA LEU A 31 8.41 16.88 -9.49
C LEU A 31 7.03 16.35 -9.10
N ARG A 32 5.97 16.76 -9.81
CA ARG A 32 4.62 16.25 -9.60
C ARG A 32 4.50 14.76 -9.88
N LEU A 33 5.15 14.27 -10.94
CA LEU A 33 5.24 12.83 -11.23
C LEU A 33 5.95 12.07 -10.11
N LEU A 34 7.09 12.59 -9.64
CA LEU A 34 7.85 11.96 -8.56
C LEU A 34 7.05 11.90 -7.25
N GLN A 35 6.28 12.95 -6.94
CA GLN A 35 5.39 12.96 -5.76
C GLN A 35 4.30 11.90 -5.84
N ALA A 36 3.69 11.71 -7.02
CA ALA A 36 2.68 10.68 -7.22
C ALA A 36 3.28 9.27 -7.03
N GLN A 37 4.45 9.03 -7.62
CA GLN A 37 5.18 7.77 -7.47
C GLN A 37 5.55 7.51 -6.00
N ARG A 38 6.00 8.54 -5.28
CA ARG A 38 6.30 8.43 -3.83
C ARG A 38 5.06 8.04 -3.03
N ALA A 39 3.92 8.68 -3.29
CA ALA A 39 2.66 8.36 -2.60
C ALA A 39 2.20 6.90 -2.85
N LEU A 40 2.42 6.38 -4.06
CA LEU A 40 2.17 4.97 -4.35
C LEU A 40 3.08 4.03 -3.52
N VAL A 41 4.38 4.33 -3.48
CA VAL A 41 5.34 3.53 -2.68
C VAL A 41 5.01 3.59 -1.19
N GLU A 42 4.71 4.77 -0.65
CA GLU A 42 4.28 4.94 0.75
C GLU A 42 3.01 4.13 1.05
N SER A 43 2.05 4.09 0.13
CA SER A 43 0.82 3.30 0.26
C SER A 43 1.11 1.79 0.27
N GLN A 44 2.03 1.32 -0.58
CA GLN A 44 2.46 -0.07 -0.60
C GLN A 44 3.21 -0.47 0.67
N LEU A 45 4.09 0.40 1.17
CA LEU A 45 4.78 0.19 2.45
C LEU A 45 3.79 0.09 3.61
N GLY A 46 2.81 1.00 3.68
CA GLY A 46 1.75 0.95 4.68
C GLY A 46 0.95 -0.35 4.63
N TYR A 47 0.73 -0.91 3.45
CA TYR A 47 0.08 -2.22 3.32
C TYR A 47 0.93 -3.35 3.92
N ILE A 48 2.23 -3.39 3.63
CA ILE A 48 3.15 -4.39 4.16
C ILE A 48 3.23 -4.29 5.70
N SER A 49 3.35 -3.09 6.26
CA SER A 49 3.36 -2.90 7.72
C SER A 49 2.06 -3.35 8.38
N ALA A 50 0.91 -3.14 7.72
CA ALA A 50 -0.36 -3.65 8.22
C ALA A 50 -0.41 -5.20 8.20
N LEU A 51 0.14 -5.83 7.15
CA LEU A 51 0.30 -7.29 7.05
C LEU A 51 1.16 -7.84 8.18
N GLU A 52 2.33 -7.26 8.38
CA GLU A 52 3.24 -7.62 9.46
C GLU A 52 2.54 -7.54 10.82
N THR A 53 1.87 -6.42 11.09
CA THR A 53 1.13 -6.22 12.36
C THR A 53 0.09 -7.33 12.56
N ARG A 54 -0.69 -7.65 11.53
CA ARG A 54 -1.72 -8.71 11.61
C ARG A 54 -1.09 -10.07 11.93
N PHE A 55 0.00 -10.43 11.27
CA PHE A 55 0.65 -11.72 11.49
C PHE A 55 1.28 -11.81 12.89
N MET A 56 1.91 -10.74 13.35
CA MET A 56 2.47 -10.68 14.70
C MET A 56 1.38 -10.79 15.77
N THR A 57 0.31 -10.00 15.66
CA THR A 57 -0.83 -10.08 16.59
C THR A 57 -1.47 -11.46 16.57
N ALA A 58 -1.62 -12.07 15.40
CA ALA A 58 -2.13 -13.42 15.34
C ALA A 58 -1.19 -14.37 16.10
N ALA A 59 0.12 -14.34 15.83
CA ALA A 59 1.10 -15.22 16.45
C ALA A 59 1.11 -15.09 17.98
N GLU A 60 1.02 -13.85 18.48
CA GLU A 60 0.84 -13.56 19.91
C GLU A 60 -0.44 -14.22 20.46
N LEU A 61 -1.57 -14.07 19.78
CA LEU A 61 -2.84 -14.68 20.20
C LEU A 61 -2.77 -16.20 20.25
N ALA A 62 -2.14 -16.86 19.26
CA ALA A 62 -1.99 -18.31 19.27
C ALA A 62 -1.06 -18.78 20.39
N GLY A 63 0.02 -18.04 20.65
CA GLY A 63 0.92 -18.29 21.78
C GLY A 63 0.19 -18.17 23.14
N LEU A 64 -0.65 -17.15 23.31
CA LEU A 64 -1.48 -16.98 24.50
C LEU A 64 -2.55 -18.06 24.64
N ALA A 65 -3.13 -18.52 23.54
CA ALA A 65 -4.16 -19.54 23.53
C ALA A 65 -3.63 -20.98 23.61
N GLN A 66 -2.30 -21.19 23.63
CA GLN A 66 -1.63 -22.50 23.56
C GLN A 66 -2.13 -23.38 22.39
N VAL A 67 -2.53 -22.75 21.29
CA VAL A 67 -2.99 -23.48 20.11
C VAL A 67 -1.76 -23.79 19.24
N GLU A 68 -1.36 -25.06 19.16
CA GLU A 68 -0.20 -25.50 18.37
C GLU A 68 -0.39 -25.37 16.85
N ALA A 69 -1.63 -25.17 16.37
CA ALA A 69 -1.95 -25.14 14.94
C ALA A 69 -2.65 -23.85 14.50
N PHE A 70 -2.02 -23.18 13.53
CA PHE A 70 -2.53 -22.00 12.83
C PHE A 70 -3.21 -22.41 11.52
N PRO A 71 -4.41 -21.91 11.20
CA PRO A 71 -4.92 -21.87 9.82
C PRO A 71 -4.32 -20.72 9.01
#